data_AF-A0A9E2YSD5-F1
#
_entry.id   AF-A0A9E2YSD5-F1
#
_cell.length_a   1.000
_cell.length_b   1.000
_cell.length_c   1.000
_cell.angle_alpha   90.00
_cell.angle_beta   90.00
_cell.angle_gamma   90.00
#
_symmetry.space_group_name_H-M   'P 1'
#
loop_
_entity.id
_entity.type
_entity.pdbx_description
1 polymer ?
#
loop_
_entity_poly.entity_id
_entity_poly.type
_entity_poly.pdbx_seq_one_letter_code
_entity_poly.pdbx_strand_id
1 'polypeptide(L)'
;MRAWYIVLHYVHDHIIYILIAGAVVVVLLLWLTLEGLRNTASKDEIFRLRQRLYQLERERNFANMISGPVVMATRWLQVGTAATTTDGGCLLLLEATSPVQKRIRVTVRVDGLPVKRNASMMVGQRLRVNGKSGIYSIEPFGAEKDQARIAVSLLSHHLAAQQQTEQEEGTAS
;
A
#
# COMPACT_ATOMS: atom_id res chain seq x y z
N MET A 1 40.27 22.71 71.87
CA MET A 1 39.91 21.53 71.06
C MET A 1 38.43 21.44 70.64
N ARG A 2 37.49 22.19 71.24
CA ARG A 2 36.05 22.13 70.87
C ARG A 2 35.66 22.85 69.57
N ALA A 3 36.39 23.90 69.16
CA ALA A 3 36.05 24.70 67.98
C ALA A 3 36.24 23.95 66.64
N TRP A 4 37.21 23.04 66.55
CA TRP A 4 37.47 22.24 65.35
C TRP A 4 36.36 21.23 65.06
N TYR A 5 35.73 20.70 66.10
CA TYR A 5 34.64 19.72 65.97
C TYR A 5 33.37 20.35 65.38
N ILE A 6 33.11 21.62 65.72
CA ILE A 6 31.94 22.38 65.22
C ILE A 6 32.11 22.70 63.73
N VAL A 7 33.32 23.10 63.31
CA VAL A 7 33.62 23.40 61.90
C VAL A 7 33.55 22.13 61.04
N LEU A 8 34.08 21.00 61.51
CA LEU A 8 33.98 19.73 60.79
C LEU A 8 32.52 19.27 60.61
N HIS A 9 31.69 19.43 61.64
CA HIS A 9 30.30 19.01 61.57
C HIS A 9 29.49 19.85 60.57
N TYR A 10 29.77 21.15 60.52
CA TYR A 10 29.11 22.08 59.60
C TYR A 10 29.45 21.78 58.14
N VAL A 11 30.73 21.48 57.85
CA VAL A 11 31.18 21.09 56.50
C VAL A 11 30.58 19.75 56.07
N HIS A 12 30.51 18.79 56.99
CA HIS A 12 29.93 17.47 56.72
C HIS A 12 28.42 17.54 56.41
N ASP A 13 27.66 18.35 57.15
CA ASP A 13 26.24 18.55 56.88
C ASP A 13 26.00 19.18 55.51
N HIS A 14 26.81 20.18 55.12
CA HIS A 14 26.70 20.79 53.79
C HIS A 14 27.04 19.83 52.64
N ILE A 15 28.02 18.93 52.83
CA ILE A 15 28.34 17.90 51.84
C ILE A 15 27.16 16.93 51.67
N ILE A 16 26.49 16.56 52.77
CA ILE A 16 25.29 15.73 52.71
C ILE A 16 24.17 16.44 51.94
N TYR A 17 23.92 17.73 52.19
CA TYR A 17 22.91 18.49 51.45
C TYR A 17 23.22 18.57 49.95
N ILE A 18 24.50 18.73 49.57
CA ILE A 18 24.92 18.75 48.16
C ILE A 18 24.72 17.37 47.51
N LEU A 19 25.04 16.29 48.23
CA LEU A 19 24.82 14.92 47.73
C LEU A 19 23.34 14.61 47.56
N ILE A 20 22.49 15.02 48.50
CA ILE A 20 21.03 14.86 48.40
C ILE A 20 20.49 15.66 47.22
N ALA A 21 20.92 16.92 47.06
CA ALA A 21 20.52 17.75 45.93
C ALA A 21 20.94 17.11 44.59
N GLY A 22 22.16 16.58 44.51
CA GLY A 22 22.64 15.86 43.34
C GLY A 22 21.81 14.62 43.02
N ALA A 23 21.47 13.82 44.04
CA ALA A 23 20.62 12.65 43.88
C ALA A 23 19.22 13.01 43.35
N VAL A 24 18.60 14.08 43.86
CA VAL A 24 17.29 14.55 43.40
C VAL A 24 17.32 14.97 41.93
N VAL A 25 18.38 15.68 41.50
CA VAL A 25 18.55 16.08 40.09
C VAL A 25 18.69 14.87 39.17
N VAL A 26 19.45 13.85 39.59
CA VAL A 26 19.60 12.61 38.81
C VAL A 26 18.26 11.87 38.69
N VAL A 27 17.48 11.77 39.76
CA VAL A 27 16.15 11.13 39.73
C VAL A 27 15.18 11.89 38.81
N LEU A 28 15.19 13.23 38.86
CA LEU A 28 14.37 14.06 37.96
C LEU A 28 14.76 13.88 36.49
N LEU A 29 16.05 13.83 36.16
CA LEU A 29 16.52 13.56 34.81
C LEU A 29 16.10 12.15 34.34
N LEU A 30 16.19 11.17 35.22
CA LEU A 30 15.76 9.80 34.92
C LEU A 30 14.25 9.72 34.65
N TRP A 31 13.45 10.44 35.45
CA TRP A 31 12.00 10.55 35.24
C TRP A 31 11.68 11.19 33.88
N LEU A 32 12.35 12.30 33.55
CA LEU A 32 12.09 13.05 32.32
C LEU A 32 12.44 12.25 31.05
N THR A 33 13.52 11.46 31.12
CA THR A 33 13.91 10.55 30.04
C THR A 33 12.93 9.39 29.87
N LEU A 34 12.42 8.81 30.97
CA LEU A 34 11.38 7.78 30.92
C LEU A 34 10.06 8.31 30.33
N GLU A 35 9.63 9.51 30.74
CA GLU A 35 8.43 10.16 30.20
C GLU A 35 8.57 10.46 28.70
N GLY A 36 9.77 10.90 28.28
CA GLY A 36 10.12 11.14 26.88
C GLY A 36 10.04 9.87 26.02
N LEU A 37 10.63 8.77 26.49
CA LEU A 37 10.60 7.46 25.80
C LEU A 37 9.18 6.88 25.72
N ARG A 38 8.36 7.07 26.76
CA ARG A 38 6.97 6.63 26.77
C ARG A 38 6.10 7.39 25.76
N ASN A 39 6.41 8.66 25.49
CA ASN A 39 5.65 9.51 24.56
C ASN A 39 6.04 9.30 23.08
N THR A 40 7.27 8.85 22.80
CA THR A 40 7.67 8.51 21.42
C THR A 40 7.08 7.17 20.95
N ALA A 41 6.99 6.18 21.85
CA ALA A 41 6.43 4.87 21.51
C ALA A 41 4.98 4.94 20.99
N SER A 42 4.14 5.81 21.56
CA SER A 42 2.73 5.97 21.13
C SER A 42 2.59 6.70 19.80
N LYS A 43 3.49 7.64 19.50
CA LYS A 43 3.49 8.40 18.24
C LYS A 43 3.86 7.51 17.06
N ASP A 44 4.81 6.59 17.25
CA ASP A 44 5.21 5.66 16.20
C ASP A 44 4.09 4.67 15.86
N GLU A 45 3.33 4.20 16.85
CA GLU A 45 2.15 3.35 16.59
C GLU A 45 1.05 4.10 15.84
N ILE A 46 0.78 5.36 16.20
CA ILE A 46 -0.22 6.19 15.49
C ILE A 46 0.23 6.46 14.06
N PHE A 47 1.51 6.76 13.82
CA PHE A 47 2.03 6.93 12.46
C PHE A 47 1.95 5.64 11.64
N ARG A 48 2.29 4.50 12.24
CA ARG A 48 2.19 3.18 11.60
C ARG A 48 0.74 2.81 11.28
N LEU A 49 -0.20 3.11 12.17
CA LEU A 49 -1.63 2.90 11.96
C LEU A 49 -2.19 3.83 10.88
N ARG A 50 -1.79 5.10 10.86
CA ARG A 50 -2.16 6.04 9.78
C ARG A 50 -1.62 5.59 8.43
N GLN A 51 -0.36 5.14 8.35
CA GLN A 51 0.19 4.58 7.12
C GLN A 51 -0.58 3.35 6.64
N ARG A 52 -0.97 2.45 7.55
CA ARG A 52 -1.82 1.30 7.22
C ARG A 52 -3.22 1.71 6.73
N LEU A 53 -3.84 2.70 7.37
CA LEU A 53 -5.13 3.24 6.92
C LEU A 53 -5.03 3.84 5.52
N TYR A 54 -3.99 4.63 5.23
CA TYR A 54 -3.76 5.15 3.87
C TYR A 54 -3.56 4.04 2.84
N GLN A 55 -2.87 2.96 3.18
CA GLN A 55 -2.71 1.80 2.28
C GLN A 55 -4.04 1.11 2.02
N LEU A 56 -4.82 0.84 3.08
CA LEU A 56 -6.14 0.20 3.00
C LEU A 56 -7.16 1.07 2.26
N GLU A 57 -7.15 2.39 2.45
CA GLU A 57 -8.02 3.32 1.75
C GLU A 57 -7.65 3.44 0.27
N ARG A 58 -6.35 3.38 -0.05
CA ARG A 58 -5.88 3.26 -1.43
C ARG A 58 -6.38 1.96 -2.06
N GLU A 59 -6.25 0.83 -1.36
CA GLU A 59 -6.74 -0.49 -1.80
C GLU A 59 -8.26 -0.54 -1.96
N ARG A 60 -9.03 0.08 -1.06
CA ARG A 60 -10.49 0.18 -1.17
C ARG A 60 -10.92 1.04 -2.34
N ASN A 61 -10.27 2.17 -2.57
CA ASN A 61 -10.53 3.00 -3.75
C ASN A 61 -10.14 2.28 -5.05
N PHE A 62 -9.13 1.39 -5.02
CA PHE A 62 -8.82 0.51 -6.14
C PHE A 62 -9.88 -0.60 -6.35
N ALA A 63 -10.43 -1.19 -5.29
CA ALA A 63 -11.49 -2.19 -5.39
C ALA A 63 -12.80 -1.59 -5.93
N ASN A 64 -13.15 -0.37 -5.53
CA ASN A 64 -14.34 0.35 -6.02
C ASN A 64 -14.21 0.82 -7.49
N MET A 65 -13.02 0.84 -8.08
CA MET A 65 -12.83 1.11 -9.51
C MET A 65 -13.07 -0.11 -10.39
N ILE A 66 -13.07 -1.33 -9.83
CA ILE A 66 -13.19 -2.57 -10.58
C ILE A 66 -14.66 -3.00 -10.63
N SER A 67 -15.31 -2.79 -11.78
CA SER A 67 -16.70 -3.20 -12.02
C SER A 67 -16.78 -4.72 -12.23
N GLY A 68 -16.87 -5.50 -11.15
CA GLY A 68 -17.15 -6.96 -11.20
C GLY A 68 -16.30 -7.82 -10.26
N PRO A 69 -16.61 -9.11 -10.10
CA PRO A 69 -15.79 -10.04 -9.31
C PRO A 69 -14.36 -10.09 -9.85
N VAL A 70 -13.39 -9.90 -8.94
CA VAL A 70 -11.96 -9.84 -9.26
C VAL A 70 -11.44 -11.27 -9.44
N VAL A 71 -11.05 -11.62 -10.66
CA VAL A 71 -10.55 -12.96 -11.02
C VAL A 71 -9.02 -12.98 -11.13
N MET A 72 -8.39 -11.82 -11.13
CA MET A 72 -6.98 -11.68 -10.77
C MET A 72 -6.80 -10.44 -9.90
N ALA A 73 -6.47 -10.67 -8.63
CA ALA A 73 -6.11 -9.61 -7.71
C ALA A 73 -4.93 -8.79 -8.27
N THR A 74 -4.93 -7.50 -7.95
CA THR A 74 -3.88 -6.58 -8.38
C THR A 74 -2.50 -7.09 -7.95
N ARG A 75 -1.64 -7.40 -8.92
CA ARG A 75 -0.26 -7.85 -8.66
C ARG A 75 0.72 -7.22 -9.62
N TRP A 76 1.97 -7.12 -9.17
CA TRP A 76 3.10 -6.76 -10.01
C TRP A 76 3.52 -7.96 -10.85
N LEU A 77 3.58 -7.76 -12.16
CA LEU A 77 4.01 -8.71 -13.17
C LEU A 77 5.33 -8.25 -13.75
N GLN A 78 6.29 -9.15 -13.84
CA GLN A 78 7.58 -8.88 -14.47
C GLN A 78 7.50 -9.05 -15.99
N VAL A 79 8.30 -8.28 -16.73
CA VAL A 79 8.42 -8.44 -18.17
C VAL A 79 8.93 -9.85 -18.49
N GLY A 80 8.31 -10.51 -19.46
CA GLY A 80 8.56 -11.90 -19.84
C GLY A 80 7.79 -12.94 -19.01
N THR A 81 7.08 -12.53 -17.96
CA THR A 81 6.28 -13.44 -17.14
C THR A 81 4.82 -13.50 -17.59
N ALA A 82 4.21 -14.67 -17.36
CA ALA A 82 2.81 -14.91 -17.60
C ALA A 82 2.03 -14.94 -16.28
N ALA A 83 0.84 -14.35 -16.30
CA ALA A 83 -0.13 -14.36 -15.23
C ALA A 83 -1.40 -15.04 -15.71
N THR A 84 -1.85 -16.06 -14.99
CA THR A 84 -3.16 -16.66 -15.20
C THR A 84 -4.14 -16.15 -14.13
N THR A 85 -5.38 -15.94 -14.55
CA THR A 85 -6.55 -15.67 -13.71
C THR A 85 -6.91 -16.90 -12.86
N THR A 86 -7.61 -16.71 -11.73
CA THR A 86 -7.93 -17.79 -10.78
C THR A 86 -8.93 -18.81 -11.33
N ASP A 87 -9.77 -18.40 -12.29
CA ASP A 87 -10.66 -19.29 -13.04
C ASP A 87 -9.93 -20.07 -14.15
N GLY A 88 -8.65 -19.76 -14.41
CA GLY A 88 -7.84 -20.39 -15.45
C GLY A 88 -8.18 -19.92 -16.88
N GLY A 89 -9.16 -19.03 -17.05
CA GLY A 89 -9.72 -18.71 -18.36
C GLY A 89 -8.96 -17.64 -19.14
N CYS A 90 -8.21 -16.77 -18.46
CA CYS A 90 -7.42 -15.71 -19.08
C CYS A 90 -5.95 -15.75 -18.63
N LEU A 91 -5.05 -15.76 -19.62
CA LEU A 91 -3.61 -15.68 -19.46
C LEU A 91 -3.09 -14.38 -20.06
N LEU A 92 -2.35 -13.64 -19.25
CA LEU A 92 -1.70 -12.37 -19.59
C LEU A 92 -0.19 -12.57 -19.65
N LEU A 93 0.42 -12.18 -20.75
CA LEU A 93 1.88 -12.13 -20.90
C LEU A 93 2.31 -10.67 -20.97
N LEU A 94 3.19 -10.23 -20.07
CA LEU A 94 3.77 -8.89 -20.13
C LEU A 94 5.02 -8.90 -21.01
N GLU A 95 5.01 -8.17 -22.12
CA GLU A 95 6.09 -8.19 -23.11
C GLU A 95 7.06 -7.03 -22.97
N ALA A 96 6.55 -5.86 -22.62
CA ALA A 96 7.37 -4.66 -22.43
C ALA A 96 6.65 -3.64 -21.56
N THR A 97 7.44 -2.81 -20.89
CA THR A 97 6.98 -1.69 -20.07
C THR A 97 7.73 -0.43 -20.49
N SER A 98 7.02 0.70 -20.52
CA SER A 98 7.57 2.03 -20.74
C SER A 98 7.15 2.91 -19.57
N PRO A 99 8.00 3.07 -18.55
CA PRO A 99 7.64 3.85 -17.35
C PRO A 99 7.47 5.34 -17.69
N VAL A 100 8.26 5.87 -18.63
CA VAL A 100 8.20 7.28 -19.05
C VAL A 100 6.84 7.62 -19.67
N GLN A 101 6.30 6.72 -20.50
CA GLN A 101 5.02 6.91 -21.16
C GLN A 101 3.84 6.34 -20.38
N LYS A 102 4.09 5.74 -19.19
CA LYS A 102 3.11 4.97 -18.42
C LYS A 102 2.35 3.97 -19.31
N ARG A 103 3.09 3.24 -20.13
CA ARG A 103 2.55 2.36 -21.18
C ARG A 103 3.08 0.95 -21.00
N ILE A 104 2.23 -0.03 -21.26
CA ILE A 104 2.59 -1.46 -21.21
C ILE A 104 2.23 -2.14 -22.52
N ARG A 105 2.95 -3.19 -22.87
CA ARG A 105 2.64 -4.08 -23.98
C ARG A 105 2.35 -5.47 -23.42
N VAL A 106 1.15 -5.95 -23.70
CA VAL A 106 0.65 -7.22 -23.19
C VAL A 106 0.08 -8.09 -24.30
N THR A 107 0.30 -9.39 -24.20
CA THR A 107 -0.41 -10.38 -25.00
C THR A 107 -1.42 -11.09 -24.11
N VAL A 108 -2.68 -11.12 -24.57
CA VAL A 108 -3.82 -11.67 -23.85
C VAL A 108 -4.30 -12.91 -24.56
N ARG A 109 -4.36 -14.03 -23.84
CA ARG A 109 -4.93 -15.29 -24.29
C ARG A 109 -6.14 -15.62 -23.42
N VAL A 110 -7.25 -15.98 -24.04
CA VAL A 110 -8.48 -16.36 -23.37
C VAL A 110 -8.88 -17.74 -23.85
N ASP A 111 -9.19 -18.65 -22.94
CA ASP A 111 -9.56 -20.04 -23.21
C ASP A 111 -8.54 -20.78 -24.10
N GLY A 112 -7.24 -20.46 -23.91
CA GLY A 112 -6.13 -21.00 -24.70
C GLY A 112 -5.87 -20.33 -26.05
N LEU A 113 -6.77 -19.46 -26.52
CA LEU A 113 -6.65 -18.75 -27.79
C LEU A 113 -6.05 -17.35 -27.61
N PRO A 114 -5.09 -16.93 -28.47
CA PRO A 114 -4.57 -15.58 -28.43
C PRO A 114 -5.58 -14.58 -29.00
N VAL A 115 -6.28 -13.85 -28.13
CA VAL A 115 -7.33 -12.87 -28.52
C VAL A 115 -6.71 -11.53 -28.90
N LYS A 116 -5.68 -11.09 -28.17
CA LYS A 116 -4.93 -9.86 -28.45
C LYS A 116 -3.45 -10.13 -28.32
N ARG A 117 -2.67 -9.81 -29.37
CA ARG A 117 -1.21 -9.91 -29.36
C ARG A 117 -0.61 -8.52 -29.37
N ASN A 118 0.45 -8.32 -28.59
CA ASN A 118 1.23 -7.09 -28.52
C ASN A 118 0.36 -5.85 -28.27
N ALA A 119 -0.72 -6.02 -27.50
CA ALA A 119 -1.66 -4.94 -27.21
C ALA A 119 -0.96 -3.90 -26.33
N SER A 120 -0.89 -2.69 -26.86
CA SER A 120 -0.39 -1.55 -26.13
C SER A 120 -1.51 -0.97 -25.29
N MET A 121 -1.28 -0.81 -23.99
CA MET A 121 -2.22 -0.19 -23.08
C MET A 121 -1.54 0.91 -22.26
N MET A 122 -2.22 2.03 -22.09
CA MET A 122 -1.83 3.06 -21.13
C MET A 122 -2.28 2.66 -19.72
N VAL A 123 -1.54 3.08 -18.69
CA VAL A 123 -1.99 2.96 -17.29
C VAL A 123 -3.33 3.69 -17.12
N GLY A 124 -4.32 3.00 -16.56
CA GLY A 124 -5.72 3.44 -16.43
C GLY A 124 -6.61 3.10 -17.63
N GLN A 125 -6.06 2.58 -18.72
CA GLN A 125 -6.87 2.14 -19.87
C GLN A 125 -7.43 0.74 -19.65
N ARG A 126 -8.72 0.55 -19.92
CA ARG A 126 -9.38 -0.76 -19.84
C ARG A 126 -9.37 -1.46 -21.18
N LEU A 127 -8.95 -2.72 -21.18
CA LEU A 127 -9.09 -3.63 -22.32
C LEU A 127 -10.11 -4.70 -21.94
N ARG A 128 -11.21 -4.73 -22.69
CA ARG A 128 -12.23 -5.77 -22.58
C ARG A 128 -12.00 -6.85 -23.62
N VAL A 129 -12.00 -8.10 -23.19
CA VAL A 129 -11.89 -9.27 -24.08
C VAL A 129 -12.97 -10.29 -23.74
N ASN A 130 -13.63 -10.81 -24.77
CA ASN A 130 -14.68 -11.80 -24.60
C ASN A 130 -14.06 -13.19 -24.45
N GLY A 131 -14.53 -13.95 -23.47
CA GLY A 131 -14.27 -15.37 -23.31
C GLY A 131 -15.55 -16.15 -23.07
N LYS A 132 -15.42 -17.47 -22.87
CA LYS A 132 -16.58 -18.35 -22.63
C LYS A 132 -17.31 -18.06 -21.33
N SER A 133 -16.56 -17.68 -20.29
CA SER A 133 -17.11 -17.41 -18.94
C SER A 133 -17.70 -16.00 -18.79
N GLY A 134 -17.45 -15.10 -19.74
CA GLY A 134 -17.81 -13.67 -19.63
C GLY A 134 -16.83 -12.76 -20.35
N ILE A 135 -16.90 -11.47 -20.02
CA ILE A 135 -15.99 -10.44 -20.54
C ILE A 135 -14.92 -10.18 -19.49
N TYR A 136 -13.66 -10.48 -19.81
CA TYR A 136 -12.54 -10.11 -18.96
C TYR A 136 -12.19 -8.64 -19.20
N SER A 137 -12.18 -7.85 -18.14
CA SER A 137 -11.70 -6.47 -18.14
C SER A 137 -10.32 -6.41 -17.50
N ILE A 138 -9.32 -6.08 -18.31
CA ILE A 138 -7.91 -5.98 -17.92
C ILE A 138 -7.58 -4.50 -17.76
N GLU A 139 -7.02 -4.13 -16.62
CA GLU A 139 -6.67 -2.75 -16.32
C GLU A 139 -5.27 -2.66 -15.68
N PRO A 140 -4.34 -1.90 -16.29
CA PRO A 140 -3.04 -1.63 -15.71
C PRO A 140 -3.08 -0.39 -14.83
N PHE A 141 -2.59 -0.53 -13.60
CA PHE A 141 -2.58 0.52 -12.57
C PHE A 141 -1.20 1.15 -12.37
N GLY A 142 -0.15 0.52 -12.87
CA GLY A 142 1.22 1.02 -12.73
C GLY A 142 2.16 0.39 -13.75
N ALA A 143 3.18 1.14 -14.13
CA ALA A 143 4.26 0.70 -15.00
C ALA A 143 5.59 1.23 -14.44
N GLU A 144 6.50 0.31 -14.14
CA GLU A 144 7.88 0.54 -13.72
C GLU A 144 8.84 -0.09 -14.73
N LYS A 145 10.16 0.08 -14.53
CA LYS A 145 11.20 -0.23 -15.52
C LYS A 145 11.00 -1.61 -16.17
N ASP A 146 10.79 -2.65 -15.35
CA ASP A 146 10.61 -4.04 -15.82
C ASP A 146 9.37 -4.71 -15.23
N GLN A 147 8.44 -3.92 -14.67
CA GLN A 147 7.26 -4.46 -13.98
C GLN A 147 6.01 -3.64 -14.29
N ALA A 148 4.85 -4.30 -14.34
CA ALA A 148 3.56 -3.64 -14.45
C ALA A 148 2.61 -4.15 -13.38
N ARG A 149 1.84 -3.25 -12.78
CA ARG A 149 0.75 -3.61 -11.87
C ARG A 149 -0.53 -3.75 -12.67
N ILE A 150 -1.08 -4.96 -12.76
CA ILE A 150 -2.26 -5.28 -13.58
C ILE A 150 -3.30 -5.96 -12.69
N ALA A 151 -4.57 -5.62 -12.88
CA ALA A 151 -5.70 -6.39 -12.35
C ALA A 151 -6.58 -6.90 -13.49
N VAL A 152 -7.26 -8.02 -13.23
CA VAL A 152 -8.25 -8.59 -14.14
C VAL A 152 -9.54 -8.83 -13.38
N SER A 153 -10.64 -8.37 -13.95
CA SER A 153 -11.99 -8.65 -13.48
C SER A 153 -12.77 -9.38 -14.54
N LEU A 154 -13.74 -10.19 -14.12
CA LEU A 154 -14.67 -10.86 -15.02
C LEU A 154 -16.04 -10.22 -14.85
N LEU A 155 -16.54 -9.61 -15.92
CA LEU A 155 -17.94 -9.24 -16.00
C LEU A 155 -18.71 -10.41 -16.60
N SER A 156 -19.69 -10.91 -15.84
CA SER A 156 -20.63 -11.90 -16.36
C SER A 156 -21.43 -11.30 -17.53
N HIS A 157 -21.80 -12.12 -18.51
CA HIS A 157 -22.58 -11.66 -19.68
C HIS A 157 -23.88 -10.95 -19.29
N HIS A 158 -24.46 -11.32 -18.15
CA HIS A 158 -25.69 -10.72 -17.63
C HIS A 158 -25.51 -9.30 -17.10
N LEU A 159 -24.35 -8.99 -16.50
CA LEU A 159 -23.98 -7.64 -16.03
C LEU A 159 -23.43 -6.76 -17.15
N ALA A 160 -22.74 -7.36 -18.13
CA ALA A 160 -22.24 -6.64 -19.30
C ALA A 160 -23.38 -6.09 -20.18
N ALA A 161 -24.48 -6.84 -20.29
CA ALA A 161 -25.69 -6.40 -21.00
C ALA A 161 -26.35 -5.19 -20.29
N GLN A 162 -26.45 -5.20 -18.96
CA GLN A 162 -27.04 -4.09 -18.19
C GLN A 162 -26.21 -2.79 -18.29
N GLN A 163 -24.88 -2.87 -18.28
CA GLN A 163 -24.02 -1.69 -18.44
C GLN A 163 -24.07 -1.07 -19.84
N GLN A 164 -24.35 -1.88 -20.89
CA GLN A 164 -24.56 -1.33 -22.23
C GLN A 164 -25.90 -0.59 -22.32
N THR A 165 -26.93 -1.09 -21.65
CA THR A 165 -28.23 -0.39 -21.57
C THR A 165 -28.13 0.94 -20.81
N GLU A 166 -27.40 0.97 -19.69
CA GLU A 166 -27.18 2.22 -18.92
C GLU A 166 -26.29 3.24 -19.66
N GLN A 167 -25.34 2.79 -20.49
CA GLN A 167 -24.53 3.70 -21.33
C GLN A 167 -25.32 4.28 -22.51
N GLU A 168 -26.27 3.54 -23.09
CA GLU A 168 -27.11 4.05 -24.18
C GLU A 168 -28.18 5.03 -23.67
N GLU A 169 -28.80 4.78 -22.50
CA GLU A 169 -29.77 5.70 -21.88
C GLU A 169 -29.13 7.01 -21.38
N GLY A 170 -27.87 6.99 -20.95
CA GLY A 170 -27.16 8.20 -20.50
C GLY A 170 -26.69 9.13 -21.63
N THR A 171 -26.66 8.68 -22.88
CA THR A 171 -26.31 9.50 -24.06
C THR A 171 -27.52 10.04 -24.83
N ALA A 172 -28.73 9.62 -24.46
CA ALA A 172 -29.98 10.03 -25.11
C ALA A 172 -30.73 11.16 -24.37
N SER A 173 -30.12 11.78 -23.35
CA SER A 173 -30.75 12.83 -22.54
C SER A 173 -30.02 14.16 -22.58
#